data_AF-A0A254P296-F1
#
_entry.id   AF-A0A254P296-F1
#
_cell.length_a   1.000
_cell.length_b   1.000
_cell.length_c   1.000
_cell.angle_alpha   90.00
_cell.angle_beta   90.00
_cell.angle_gamma   90.00
#
_symmetry.space_group_name_H-M   'P 1'
#
loop_
_entity.id
_entity.type
_entity.pdbx_description
1 polymer ?
#
loop_
_entity_poly.entity_id
_entity_poly.type
_entity_poly.pdbx_seq_one_letter_code
_entity_poly.pdbx_strand_id
1 'polypeptide(L)'
;MRTLEELTSLLWGCEITDYHFDLKNHSVSLNLKRVFNHTKTLFEARMKGVCSFSWINAAADERKKVDDWEYIDLVSFDVISGVRMHIKGDDFLNDYVQAPNLCLEIGDSVLLIEARFLCIDGEDFEL
;
A
#
# COMPACT_ATOMS: atom_id res chain seq x y z
N MET A 1 5.47 3.83 22.81
CA MET A 1 4.97 2.90 21.78
C MET A 1 3.90 3.66 21.06
N ARG A 2 4.06 3.90 19.75
CA ARG A 2 3.11 4.69 18.96
C ARG A 2 1.89 3.83 18.62
N THR A 3 0.75 4.44 18.40
CA THR A 3 -0.42 3.72 17.86
C THR A 3 -0.24 3.49 16.35
N LEU A 4 -1.00 2.55 15.81
CA LEU A 4 -1.04 2.31 14.37
C LEU A 4 -1.47 3.57 13.60
N GLU A 5 -2.48 4.27 14.10
CA GLU A 5 -2.97 5.54 13.54
C GLU A 5 -1.89 6.65 13.56
N GLU A 6 -1.15 6.77 14.66
CA GLU A 6 -0.04 7.72 14.74
C GLU A 6 1.03 7.41 13.69
N LEU A 7 1.37 6.14 13.47
CA LEU A 7 2.38 5.74 12.50
C LEU A 7 1.93 5.85 11.05
N THR A 8 0.71 5.44 10.72
CA THR A 8 0.18 5.57 9.34
C THR A 8 0.04 7.04 8.95
N SER A 9 -0.28 7.93 9.91
CA SER A 9 -0.31 9.38 9.67
C SER A 9 1.06 9.97 9.27
N LEU A 10 2.17 9.31 9.64
CA LEU A 10 3.51 9.73 9.22
C LEU A 10 3.78 9.44 7.76
N LEU A 11 3.06 8.47 7.17
CA LEU A 11 3.23 8.02 5.80
C LEU A 11 2.47 8.88 4.80
N TRP A 12 1.52 9.70 5.26
CA TRP A 12 0.72 10.56 4.40
C TRP A 12 1.56 11.65 3.72
N GLY A 13 1.37 11.82 2.41
CA GLY A 13 2.12 12.77 1.58
C GLY A 13 3.61 12.43 1.48
N CYS A 14 3.96 11.14 1.52
CA CYS A 14 5.32 10.67 1.30
C CYS A 14 5.57 10.32 -0.16
N GLU A 15 6.79 10.52 -0.61
CA GLU A 15 7.26 9.96 -1.88
C GLU A 15 7.68 8.50 -1.66
N ILE A 16 7.15 7.57 -2.44
CA ILE A 16 7.65 6.20 -2.54
C ILE A 16 8.91 6.22 -3.41
N THR A 17 10.07 6.01 -2.79
CA THR A 17 11.37 6.08 -3.48
C THR A 17 11.82 4.73 -4.01
N ASP A 18 11.35 3.64 -3.41
CA ASP A 18 11.63 2.27 -3.83
C ASP A 18 10.56 1.34 -3.26
N TYR A 19 10.34 0.21 -3.92
CA TYR A 19 9.38 -0.80 -3.49
C TYR A 19 9.85 -2.20 -3.89
N HIS A 20 9.52 -3.19 -3.06
CA HIS A 20 9.88 -4.57 -3.33
C HIS A 20 8.73 -5.51 -2.97
N PHE A 21 8.33 -6.33 -3.94
CA PHE A 21 7.35 -7.41 -3.77
C PHE A 21 8.09 -8.73 -3.72
N ASP A 22 8.15 -9.33 -2.54
CA ASP A 22 8.79 -10.63 -2.32
C ASP A 22 7.72 -11.71 -2.16
N LEU A 23 7.42 -12.38 -3.27
CA LEU A 23 6.47 -13.48 -3.31
C LEU A 23 6.93 -14.70 -2.51
N LYS A 24 8.25 -14.91 -2.37
CA LYS A 24 8.81 -16.06 -1.65
C LYS A 24 8.64 -15.90 -0.15
N ASN A 25 8.89 -14.70 0.36
CA ASN A 25 8.78 -14.38 1.78
C ASN A 25 7.41 -13.79 2.17
N HIS A 26 6.48 -13.71 1.22
CA HIS A 26 5.15 -13.14 1.43
C HIS A 26 5.22 -11.74 2.05
N SER A 27 5.98 -10.84 1.43
CA SER A 27 6.13 -9.48 1.95
C SER A 27 6.14 -8.42 0.85
N VAL A 28 5.67 -7.24 1.21
CA VAL A 28 5.79 -6.03 0.39
C VAL A 28 6.46 -4.97 1.24
N SER A 29 7.48 -4.31 0.72
CA SER A 29 8.18 -3.22 1.40
C SER A 29 8.17 -1.96 0.55
N LEU A 30 8.00 -0.81 1.21
CA LEU A 30 8.03 0.52 0.63
C LEU A 30 9.07 1.36 1.37
N ASN A 31 9.99 1.95 0.63
CA ASN A 31 10.87 3.00 1.13
C ASN A 31 10.20 4.34 0.85
N LEU A 32 10.02 5.13 1.90
CA LEU A 32 9.24 6.36 1.87
C LEU A 32 10.11 7.55 2.27
N LYS A 33 9.95 8.66 1.56
CA LYS A 33 10.62 9.92 1.84
C LYS A 33 9.57 11.00 2.10
N ARG A 34 9.60 11.57 3.30
CA ARG A 34 8.82 12.77 3.64
C ARG A 34 9.69 14.01 3.66
N VAL A 35 9.22 15.09 3.05
CA VAL A 35 9.86 16.40 3.14
C VAL A 35 8.88 17.37 3.80
N PHE A 36 9.14 17.74 5.04
CA PHE A 36 8.31 18.69 5.80
C PHE A 36 9.20 19.76 6.43
N ASN A 37 8.89 21.04 6.18
CA ASN A 37 9.68 22.18 6.66
C ASN A 37 11.19 22.04 6.40
N HIS A 38 11.57 21.67 5.17
CA HIS A 38 12.96 21.40 4.74
C HIS A 38 13.67 20.24 5.44
N THR A 39 12.98 19.50 6.31
CA THR A 39 13.50 18.31 6.94
C THR A 39 13.11 17.08 6.14
N LYS A 40 14.12 16.29 5.75
CA LYS A 40 13.92 15.01 5.08
C LYS A 40 13.90 13.89 6.11
N THR A 41 12.81 13.13 6.13
CA THR A 41 12.67 11.91 6.95
C THR A 41 12.49 10.71 6.03
N LEU A 42 13.12 9.60 6.37
CA LEU A 42 13.03 8.34 5.64
C LEU A 42 12.33 7.31 6.52
N PHE A 43 11.41 6.56 5.93
CA PHE A 43 10.67 5.51 6.61
C PHE A 43 10.76 4.23 5.78
N GLU A 44 10.72 3.09 6.46
CA GLU A 44 10.44 1.79 5.83
C GLU A 44 9.07 1.32 6.34
N ALA A 45 8.16 1.08 5.41
CA ALA A 45 6.90 0.38 5.68
C ALA A 45 7.00 -1.03 5.09
N ARG A 46 6.79 -2.07 5.92
CA ARG A 46 6.86 -3.47 5.49
C ARG A 46 5.60 -4.22 5.90
N MET A 47 4.86 -4.69 4.91
CA MET A 47 3.73 -5.59 5.05
C MET A 47 4.26 -7.03 5.04
N LYS A 48 3.95 -7.81 6.08
CA LYS A 48 4.44 -9.20 6.25
C LYS A 48 3.26 -10.18 6.27
N GLY A 49 3.50 -11.39 5.77
CA GLY A 49 2.44 -12.39 5.62
C GLY A 49 1.39 -11.92 4.61
N VAL A 50 1.85 -11.35 3.50
CA VAL A 50 1.00 -10.87 2.41
C VAL A 50 0.39 -12.07 1.69
N CYS A 51 -0.95 -12.13 1.69
CA CYS A 51 -1.73 -13.18 1.05
C CYS A 51 -2.16 -12.78 -0.36
N SER A 52 -2.47 -11.49 -0.57
CA SER A 52 -2.91 -10.97 -1.85
C SER A 52 -2.60 -9.47 -1.96
N PHE A 53 -2.44 -8.99 -3.19
CA PHE A 53 -2.39 -7.57 -3.48
C PHE A 53 -3.00 -7.28 -4.86
N SER A 54 -3.59 -6.10 -5.00
CA SER A 54 -4.16 -5.61 -6.26
C SER A 54 -3.78 -4.16 -6.48
N TRP A 55 -3.24 -3.86 -7.65
CA TRP A 55 -3.02 -2.49 -8.12
C TRP A 55 -4.18 -2.08 -9.02
N ILE A 56 -4.94 -1.08 -8.61
CA ILE A 56 -6.09 -0.57 -9.34
C ILE A 56 -5.81 0.86 -9.77
N ASN A 57 -5.67 1.07 -11.08
CA ASN A 57 -5.61 2.40 -11.66
C ASN A 57 -7.05 2.89 -11.90
N ALA A 58 -7.42 4.07 -11.37
CA ALA A 58 -8.47 4.99 -11.85
C ALA A 58 -9.40 5.53 -10.75
N ALA A 59 -9.37 6.84 -10.58
CA ALA A 59 -10.49 7.64 -10.08
C ALA A 59 -10.86 8.80 -11.03
N ALA A 60 -10.79 8.64 -12.37
CA ALA A 60 -11.44 9.51 -13.38
C ALA A 60 -11.19 8.99 -14.82
N ASP A 61 -11.96 9.51 -15.79
CA ASP A 61 -11.90 9.18 -17.25
C ASP A 61 -10.53 9.41 -17.91
N GLU A 62 -9.57 10.06 -17.24
CA GLU A 62 -8.23 10.31 -17.74
C GLU A 62 -7.20 9.53 -16.91
N ARG A 63 -6.80 8.36 -17.41
CA ARG A 63 -5.66 7.61 -16.84
C ARG A 63 -4.39 8.40 -17.08
N LYS A 64 -3.66 8.81 -16.03
CA LYS A 64 -2.28 9.24 -16.23
C LYS A 64 -1.45 8.05 -16.70
N LYS A 65 -0.59 8.24 -17.69
CA LYS A 65 0.35 7.20 -18.09
C LYS A 65 1.42 7.12 -17.01
N VAL A 66 1.82 5.91 -16.63
CA VAL A 66 2.88 5.66 -15.63
C VAL A 66 4.18 6.40 -16.01
N ASP A 67 4.43 6.57 -17.32
CA ASP A 67 5.60 7.28 -17.84
C ASP A 67 5.58 8.80 -17.54
N ASP A 68 4.44 9.37 -17.17
CA ASP A 68 4.29 10.78 -16.83
C ASP A 68 4.55 11.06 -15.33
N TRP A 69 4.86 10.04 -14.54
CA TRP A 69 5.05 10.16 -13.10
C TRP A 69 6.52 10.47 -12.79
N GLU A 70 6.82 11.72 -12.44
CA GLU A 70 8.17 12.10 -11.98
C GLU A 70 8.55 11.44 -10.66
N TYR A 71 7.55 11.11 -9.83
CA TYR A 71 7.69 10.35 -8.58
C TYR A 71 6.36 9.68 -8.21
N ILE A 72 6.42 8.66 -7.36
CA ILE A 72 5.26 7.92 -6.88
C ILE A 72 4.80 8.56 -5.56
N ASP A 73 3.69 9.30 -5.59
CA ASP A 73 3.17 10.02 -4.43
C ASP A 73 2.21 9.15 -3.61
N LEU A 74 2.56 8.85 -2.36
CA LEU A 74 1.67 8.19 -1.40
C LEU A 74 0.77 9.24 -0.77
N VAL A 75 -0.44 9.36 -1.32
CA VAL A 75 -1.45 10.33 -0.93
C VAL A 75 -2.04 9.97 0.44
N SER A 76 -2.39 8.69 0.63
CA SER A 76 -2.90 8.18 1.89
C SER A 76 -2.45 6.75 2.16
N PHE A 77 -2.51 6.37 3.43
CA PHE A 77 -2.28 5.00 3.89
C PHE A 77 -3.32 4.70 4.98
N ASP A 78 -4.18 3.72 4.72
CA ASP A 78 -5.34 3.42 5.55
C ASP A 78 -5.49 1.93 5.84
N VAL A 79 -5.95 1.63 7.05
CA VAL A 79 -6.40 0.28 7.44
C VAL A 79 -7.89 0.20 7.14
N ILE A 80 -8.28 -0.78 6.35
CA ILE A 80 -9.65 -0.95 5.87
C ILE A 80 -10.23 -2.27 6.38
N SER A 81 -11.56 -2.37 6.45
CA SER A 81 -12.25 -3.60 6.85
C SER A 81 -13.52 -3.80 6.04
N GLY A 82 -13.98 -5.06 5.95
CA GLY A 82 -15.23 -5.41 5.28
C GLY A 82 -15.18 -5.36 3.74
N VAL A 83 -14.01 -5.12 3.14
CA VAL A 83 -13.83 -5.13 1.68
C VAL A 83 -13.61 -6.56 1.19
N ARG A 84 -14.30 -6.93 0.11
CA ARG A 84 -14.06 -8.18 -0.63
C ARG A 84 -14.03 -7.89 -2.11
N MET A 85 -12.97 -8.33 -2.76
CA MET A 85 -12.79 -8.26 -4.20
C MET A 85 -12.98 -9.65 -4.79
N HIS A 86 -13.95 -9.78 -5.68
CA HIS A 86 -14.20 -11.02 -6.41
C HIS A 86 -13.52 -10.92 -7.78
N ILE A 87 -12.77 -11.96 -8.14
CA ILE A 87 -12.26 -12.09 -9.50
C ILE A 87 -13.42 -12.59 -10.37
N LYS A 88 -13.74 -11.85 -11.43
CA LYS A 88 -14.71 -12.28 -12.43
C LYS A 88 -13.97 -12.92 -13.60
N GLY A 89 -14.12 -14.23 -13.75
CA GLY A 89 -13.47 -15.01 -14.81
C GLY A 89 -14.27 -16.25 -15.19
N ASP A 90 -13.56 -17.29 -15.63
CA ASP A 90 -14.14 -18.62 -15.81
C ASP A 90 -14.45 -19.28 -14.45
N ASP A 91 -15.03 -20.49 -14.48
CA ASP A 91 -15.41 -21.22 -13.26
C ASP A 91 -14.23 -21.41 -12.30
N PHE A 92 -13.01 -21.56 -12.83
CA PHE A 92 -11.81 -21.68 -12.01
C PHE A 92 -11.45 -20.36 -11.30
N LEU A 93 -11.47 -19.24 -12.01
CA LEU A 93 -11.11 -17.94 -11.44
C LEU A 93 -12.18 -17.36 -10.51
N ASN A 94 -13.45 -17.74 -10.69
CA ASN A 94 -14.56 -17.23 -9.87
C ASN A 94 -14.52 -17.68 -8.40
N ASP A 95 -13.75 -18.71 -8.06
CA ASP A 95 -13.57 -19.19 -6.69
C ASP A 95 -12.58 -18.33 -5.87
N TYR A 96 -11.83 -17.45 -6.53
CA TYR A 96 -10.82 -16.61 -5.87
C TYR A 96 -11.41 -15.29 -5.38
N VAL A 97 -11.09 -14.97 -4.13
CA VAL A 97 -11.44 -13.71 -3.45
C VAL A 97 -10.20 -13.13 -2.81
N GLN A 98 -10.10 -11.81 -2.85
CA GLN A 98 -9.18 -11.03 -2.04
C GLN A 98 -9.96 -10.27 -0.96
N ALA A 99 -9.43 -10.23 0.26
CA ALA A 99 -9.99 -9.48 1.38
C ALA A 99 -8.94 -8.49 1.91
N PRO A 100 -8.73 -7.34 1.23
CA PRO A 100 -7.67 -6.43 1.61
C PRO A 100 -8.00 -5.75 2.95
N ASN A 101 -6.96 -5.57 3.77
CA ASN A 101 -7.03 -4.85 5.05
C ASN A 101 -6.16 -3.60 5.07
N LEU A 102 -5.45 -3.32 3.97
CA LEU A 102 -4.71 -2.08 3.75
C LEU A 102 -5.10 -1.46 2.41
N CYS A 103 -5.23 -0.13 2.38
CA CYS A 103 -5.43 0.68 1.19
C CYS A 103 -4.39 1.79 1.14
N LEU A 104 -3.61 1.83 0.08
CA LEU A 104 -2.63 2.87 -0.18
C LEU A 104 -3.09 3.65 -1.41
N GLU A 105 -3.41 4.93 -1.24
CA GLU A 105 -3.68 5.82 -2.35
C GLU A 105 -2.36 6.34 -2.91
N ILE A 106 -2.10 6.03 -4.18
CA ILE A 106 -0.84 6.35 -4.87
C ILE A 106 -1.18 7.11 -6.14
N GLY A 107 -1.01 8.44 -6.11
CA GLY A 107 -1.44 9.32 -7.20
C GLY A 107 -2.94 9.16 -7.51
N ASP A 108 -3.27 8.68 -8.71
CA ASP A 108 -4.63 8.40 -9.19
C ASP A 108 -5.01 6.90 -9.10
N SER A 109 -4.24 6.14 -8.35
CA SER A 109 -4.32 4.69 -8.23
C SER A 109 -4.43 4.27 -6.77
N VAL A 110 -4.89 3.04 -6.55
CA VAL A 110 -4.91 2.41 -5.22
C VAL A 110 -4.18 1.07 -5.25
N LEU A 111 -3.35 0.83 -4.25
CA LEU A 111 -2.77 -0.47 -3.95
C LEU A 111 -3.49 -1.05 -2.74
N LEU A 112 -4.21 -2.15 -2.98
CA LEU A 112 -4.94 -2.90 -1.97
C LEU A 112 -4.14 -4.13 -1.57
N ILE A 113 -3.90 -4.31 -0.27
CA ILE A 113 -3.07 -5.40 0.25
C ILE A 113 -3.83 -6.13 1.35
N GLU A 114 -3.74 -7.44 1.33
CA GLU A 114 -4.13 -8.32 2.43
C GLU A 114 -2.84 -8.83 3.09
N ALA A 115 -2.57 -8.39 4.32
CA ALA A 115 -1.37 -8.75 5.06
C ALA A 115 -1.70 -9.02 6.52
N ARG A 116 -0.88 -9.85 7.18
CA ARG A 116 -1.05 -10.14 8.60
C ARG A 116 -0.45 -9.07 9.51
N PHE A 117 0.67 -8.48 9.10
CA PHE A 117 1.36 -7.48 9.89
C PHE A 117 1.80 -6.28 9.07
N LEU A 118 1.81 -5.11 9.70
CA LEU A 118 2.45 -3.91 9.20
C LEU A 118 3.59 -3.52 10.15
N CYS A 119 4.79 -3.34 9.60
CA CYS A 119 5.96 -2.81 10.29
C CYS A 119 6.24 -1.40 9.78
N ILE A 120 6.33 -0.41 10.67
CA ILE A 120 6.76 0.96 10.32
C ILE A 120 7.88 1.34 11.29
N ASP A 121 9.04 1.74 10.76
CA ASP A 121 10.23 2.08 11.57
C ASP A 121 10.62 1.02 12.61
N GLY A 122 10.39 -0.27 12.30
CA GLY A 122 10.69 -1.38 13.19
C GLY A 122 9.62 -1.67 14.25
N GLU A 123 8.52 -0.90 14.30
CA GLU A 123 7.36 -1.20 15.14
C GLU A 123 6.36 -2.08 14.36
N ASP A 124 6.12 -3.30 14.85
CA ASP A 124 5.21 -4.29 14.24
C ASP A 124 3.79 -4.23 14.83
N PHE A 125 2.78 -4.26 13.95
CA PHE A 125 1.35 -4.26 14.28
C PHE A 125 0.65 -5.42 13.59
N GLU A 126 -0.20 -6.14 14.31
CA GLU A 126 -1.12 -7.12 13.74
C GLU A 126 -2.36 -6.38 13.18
N LEU A 127 -2.78 -6.76 11.97
CA LEU A 127 -3.85 -6.11 11.20
C LEU A 127 -5.17 -6.90 11.23
#